data_AF-A0A315R231-F1
#
_entry.id   AF-A0A315R231-F1
#
_cell.length_a   1.000
_cell.length_b   1.000
_cell.length_c   1.000
_cell.angle_alpha   90.00
_cell.angle_beta   90.00
_cell.angle_gamma   90.00
#
_symmetry.space_group_name_H-M   'P 1'
#
loop_
_entity.id
_entity.type
_entity.pdbx_description
1 polymer ?
#
loop_
_entity_poly.entity_id
_entity_poly.type
_entity_poly.pdbx_seq_one_letter_code
_entity_poly.pdbx_strand_id
1 'polypeptide(L)' 'MKDMAASVLARLKNESSSRGIRFQQLIMLFAQEELARRISKSRFKNNLVLKGGFLFFIISNTPFRPTVDADYSLK' A
#
# COMPACT_ATOMS: atom_id res chain seq x y z
N MET A 1 15.21 20.23 12.10
CA MET A 1 14.31 19.05 12.11
C MET A 1 14.60 18.23 10.87
N LYS A 2 14.82 16.92 10.97
CA LYS A 2 15.04 16.06 9.80
C LYS A 2 13.70 15.93 9.05
N ASP A 3 13.69 16.20 7.75
CA ASP A 3 12.51 16.00 6.92
C ASP A 3 12.20 14.49 6.83
N MET A 4 11.19 14.06 7.57
CA MET A 4 10.80 12.65 7.64
C MET A 4 10.18 12.18 6.32
N ALA A 5 9.44 13.05 5.61
CA ALA A 5 8.83 12.71 4.34
C ALA A 5 9.92 12.46 3.28
N ALA A 6 10.90 13.37 3.18
CA ALA A 6 12.05 13.19 2.30
C ALA A 6 12.83 11.90 2.62
N SER A 7 13.02 11.60 3.91
CA SER A 7 13.68 10.36 4.33
C SER A 7 12.89 9.09 3.97
N VAL A 8 11.56 9.11 4.04
CA VAL A 8 10.73 7.97 3.63
C VAL A 8 10.79 7.78 2.11
N LEU A 9 10.67 8.87 1.35
CA LEU A 9 10.76 8.84 -0.12
C LEU A 9 12.11 8.29 -0.61
N ALA A 10 13.21 8.71 0.02
CA ALA A 10 14.54 8.20 -0.31
C ALA A 10 14.65 6.67 -0.07
N ARG A 11 14.11 6.18 1.04
CA ARG A 11 14.09 4.73 1.35
C ARG A 11 13.25 3.95 0.34
N LEU A 12 12.06 4.45 0.02
CA LEU A 12 11.20 3.83 -0.99
C LEU A 12 11.87 3.82 -2.37
N LYS A 13 12.60 4.87 -2.74
CA LYS A 13 13.34 4.90 -4.00
C LYS A 13 14.41 3.82 -4.05
N ASN A 14 15.20 3.68 -2.98
CA ASN A 14 16.23 2.65 -2.88
C ASN A 14 15.64 1.23 -2.92
N GLU A 15 14.52 1.00 -2.22
CA GLU A 15 13.80 -0.27 -2.24
C GLU A 15 13.26 -0.61 -3.63
N SER A 16 12.74 0.38 -4.36
CA SER A 16 12.23 0.15 -5.72
C SER A 16 13.34 -0.31 -6.68
N SER A 17 14.53 0.30 -6.57
CA SER A 17 15.71 -0.10 -7.34
C SER A 17 16.18 -1.50 -6.96
N SER A 18 16.23 -1.84 -5.67
CA SER A 18 16.65 -3.16 -5.18
C SER A 18 15.72 -4.29 -5.67
N ARG A 19 14.41 -4.03 -5.72
CA ARG A 19 13.40 -5.00 -6.15
C ARG A 19 13.19 -5.06 -7.67
N GLY A 20 13.80 -4.15 -8.44
CA GLY A 20 13.60 -4.06 -9.88
C GLY A 20 12.19 -3.64 -10.30
N ILE A 21 11.48 -2.90 -9.44
CA ILE A 21 10.09 -2.45 -9.67
C ILE A 21 10.04 -0.94 -9.85
N ARG A 22 9.05 -0.42 -10.58
CA ARG A 22 8.95 1.03 -10.79
C ARG A 22 8.67 1.72 -9.46
N PHE A 23 9.38 2.82 -9.17
CA PHE A 23 9.19 3.60 -7.94
C PHE A 23 7.73 3.98 -7.69
N GLN A 24 7.01 4.39 -8.74
CA GLN A 24 5.58 4.73 -8.67
C GLN A 24 4.70 3.55 -8.20
N GLN A 25 5.05 2.31 -8.58
CA GLN A 25 4.31 1.12 -8.14
C GLN A 25 4.56 0.86 -6.66
N LEU A 26 5.81 0.99 -6.21
CA LEU A 26 6.15 0.76 -4.80
C LEU A 26 5.55 1.82 -3.88
N ILE A 27 5.60 3.10 -4.24
CA ILE A 27 5.03 4.17 -3.41
C ILE A 27 3.51 4.04 -3.29
N MET A 28 2.81 3.64 -4.36
CA MET A 28 1.39 3.35 -4.30
C MET A 28 1.09 2.17 -3.38
N LEU A 29 1.82 1.05 -3.53
CA LEU A 29 1.63 -0.11 -2.66
C LEU A 29 1.86 0.27 -1.19
N PHE A 30 2.94 1.01 -0.91
CA PHE A 30 3.23 1.52 0.43
C PHE A 30 2.06 2.35 1.00
N ALA A 31 1.48 3.24 0.19
CA ALA A 31 0.33 4.06 0.62
C ALA A 31 -0.92 3.21 0.89
N GLN A 32 -1.20 2.21 0.05
CA GLN A 32 -2.34 1.30 0.20
C GLN A 32 -2.21 0.43 1.46
N GLU A 33 -1.03 -0.13 1.72
CA GLU A 33 -0.73 -0.91 2.93
C GLU A 33 -0.81 -0.06 4.20
N GLU A 34 -0.27 1.16 4.16
CA GLU A 34 -0.33 2.10 5.29
C GLU A 34 -1.77 2.54 5.59
N LEU A 35 -2.61 2.74 4.56
CA LEU A 35 -4.04 3.00 4.73
C LEU A 35 -4.73 1.82 5.41
N ALA A 36 -4.51 0.59 4.93
CA ALA A 36 -5.07 -0.62 5.53
C ALA A 36 -4.64 -0.78 6.99
N ARG A 37 -3.35 -0.52 7.29
CA ARG A 37 -2.79 -0.54 8.65
C ARG A 37 -3.39 0.53 9.56
N ARG A 38 -3.75 1.70 9.02
CA ARG A 38 -4.44 2.75 9.79
C ARG A 38 -5.88 2.38 10.07
N ILE A 39 -6.60 1.84 9.08
CA ILE A 39 -7.97 1.36 9.23
C ILE A 39 -8.05 0.28 10.32
N SER A 40 -7.13 -0.69 10.30
CA SER A 40 -7.12 -1.79 11.28
C SER A 40 -6.89 -1.33 12.73
N LYS A 41 -6.21 -0.20 12.92
CA LYS A 41 -5.99 0.44 14.23
C LYS A 41 -7.04 1.50 14.57
N SER A 42 -7.98 1.78 13.68
CA SER A 42 -9.01 2.79 13.88
C SER A 42 -10.29 2.21 14.48
N ARG A 43 -11.22 3.10 14.87
CA ARG A 43 -12.59 2.73 15.25
C ARG A 43 -13.39 2.07 14.11
N PHE A 44 -12.94 2.20 12.86
CA PHE A 44 -13.64 1.68 11.67
C PHE A 44 -13.19 0.28 11.26
N LYS A 45 -12.31 -0.37 12.03
CA LYS A 45 -11.72 -1.67 11.69
C LYS A 45 -12.74 -2.77 11.35
N ASN A 46 -13.95 -2.69 11.91
CA ASN A 46 -15.03 -3.65 11.69
C ASN A 46 -16.08 -3.18 10.67
N ASN A 47 -15.96 -1.95 10.16
CA ASN A 47 -16.88 -1.33 9.21
C ASN A 47 -16.31 -1.28 7.80
N LEU A 48 -14.99 -1.17 7.64
CA LEU A 48 -14.33 -1.11 6.33
C LEU A 48 -13.72 -2.45 5.99
N VAL A 49 -14.32 -3.13 5.00
CA VAL A 49 -13.85 -4.44 4.51
C VAL A 49 -13.13 -4.24 3.19
N LEU A 50 -11.83 -4.56 3.16
CA LEU A 50 -11.03 -4.51 1.93
C LEU A 50 -11.56 -5.51 0.91
N LYS A 51 -11.68 -5.08 -0.34
CA LYS A 51 -12.13 -5.90 -1.48
C LYS A 51 -11.34 -5.55 -2.75
N GLY A 52 -11.76 -6.12 -3.88
CA GLY A 52 -11.28 -5.74 -5.20
C GLY A 52 -9.85 -6.20 -5.49
N GLY A 53 -9.19 -5.51 -6.42
CA GLY A 53 -7.88 -5.90 -6.95
C GLY A 53 -6.77 -5.90 -5.90
N PHE A 54 -6.83 -5.01 -4.91
CA PHE A 54 -5.80 -4.94 -3.86
C PHE A 54 -5.89 -6.13 -2.91
N LEU A 55 -7.10 -6.58 -2.57
CA LEU A 55 -7.29 -7.83 -1.83
C LEU A 55 -6.71 -9.02 -2.60
N PHE A 56 -7.05 -9.14 -3.90
CA PHE A 56 -6.52 -10.22 -4.73
C PHE A 56 -4.99 -10.17 -4.81
N PHE A 57 -4.39 -9.00 -4.97
CA PHE A 57 -2.94 -8.83 -4.97
C PHE A 57 -2.29 -9.39 -3.69
N ILE A 58 -2.84 -9.06 -2.51
CA ILE A 58 -2.31 -9.53 -1.22
C ILE A 58 -2.40 -11.06 -1.08
N ILE A 59 -3.50 -11.68 -1.52
CA ILE A 59 -3.73 -13.13 -1.29
C ILE A 59 -3.18 -14.03 -2.40
N SER A 60 -2.99 -13.52 -3.62
CA SER A 60 -2.72 -14.35 -4.80
C SER A 60 -1.26 -14.75 -4.97
N ASN A 61 -0.33 -14.15 -4.22
CA ASN A 61 1.12 -14.35 -4.36
C ASN A 61 1.64 -14.21 -5.82
N THR A 62 0.82 -13.64 -6.72
CA THR A 62 1.16 -13.52 -8.14
C THR A 62 1.99 -12.27 -8.41
N PRO A 63 3.00 -12.37 -9.32
CA PRO A 63 3.79 -11.23 -9.70
C PRO A 63 2.95 -10.33 -10.62
N PHE A 64 2.51 -9.21 -10.06
CA PHE A 64 2.24 -7.98 -10.80
C PHE A 64 1.02 -7.93 -11.73
N ARG A 65 -0.14 -7.62 -11.13
CA ARG A 65 -0.91 -6.45 -11.61
C ARG A 65 -1.11 -5.47 -10.45
N PRO A 66 -0.18 -4.52 -10.24
CA PRO A 66 -0.39 -3.48 -9.23
C PRO A 66 -1.62 -2.68 -9.62
N THR A 67 -2.61 -2.66 -8.73
CA THR A 67 -3.81 -1.83 -8.85
C THR A 67 -3.53 -0.44 -8.29
N VAL A 68 -4.09 0.59 -8.91
CA VAL A 68 -4.05 1.95 -8.36
C VAL A 68 -5.02 2.08 -7.19
N ASP A 69 -6.12 1.35 -7.27
CA ASP A 69 -7.25 1.51 -6.36
C ASP A 69 -7.17 0.52 -5.20
N ALA A 70 -7.62 0.98 -4.03
CA ALA A 70 -7.90 0.16 -2.87
C ALA A 70 -9.39 0.30 -2.53
N ASP A 71 -10.17 -0.72 -2.88
CA ASP A 71 -11.62 -0.72 -2.72
C ASP A 71 -12.02 -1.22 -1.33
N TYR A 72 -12.91 -0.49 -0.67
CA TYR A 72 -13.50 -0.91 0.61
C TYR A 72 -15.03 -0.93 0.49
N SER A 73 -15.66 -1.92 1.11
CA SER A 73 -17.10 -1.88 1.38
C SER A 73 -17.35 -1.40 2.80
N LEU A 74 -18.44 -0.65 2.99
CA LEU A 74 -18.96 -0.31 4.31
C LEU A 74 -19.94 -1.38 4.77
N LYS A 75 -19.77 -1.83 6.01
CA LYS A 75 -20.71 -2.68 6.74
C LYS A 75 -21.56 -1.85 7.69
#